data_AF-A0A1E3X5J6-F1
#
_entry.id   AF-A0A1E3X5J6-F1
#
_cell.length_a   1.000
_cell.length_b   1.000
_cell.length_c   1.000
_cell.angle_alpha   90.00
_cell.angle_beta   90.00
_cell.angle_gamma   90.00
#
_symmetry.space_group_name_H-M   'P 1'
#
loop_
_entity.id
_entity.type
_entity.pdbx_description
1 polymer ?
#
loop_
_entity_poly.entity_id
_entity_poly.type
_entity_poly.pdbx_seq_one_letter_code
_entity_poly.pdbx_strand_id
1 'polypeptide(L)' 'MLRNEIVPRLLKDVPPQHTPVRKVCRPGGEEEFTRDRYLARFTLVFDREGYSTEFFKEMWEKHRIACITYNKYPKGEK' A
#
# COMPACT_ATOMS: atom_id res chain seq x y z
N MET A 1 -15.81 -4.41 -7.25
CA MET A 1 -15.34 -3.01 -7.34
C MET A 1 -13.89 -2.84 -6.86
N LEU A 2 -13.58 -2.87 -5.56
CA LEU A 2 -12.21 -2.59 -5.06
C LEU A 2 -11.12 -3.47 -5.70
N ARG A 3 -11.25 -4.80 -5.62
CA ARG A 3 -10.27 -5.76 -6.16
C ARG A 3 -10.14 -5.74 -7.68
N ASN A 4 -11.27 -5.60 -8.36
CA ASN A 4 -11.34 -5.87 -9.79
C ASN A 4 -11.22 -4.61 -10.65
N GLU A 5 -11.44 -3.43 -10.08
CA GLU A 5 -11.47 -2.17 -10.83
C GLU A 5 -10.55 -1.11 -10.24
N ILE A 6 -10.67 -0.84 -8.93
CA ILE A 6 -9.92 0.26 -8.30
C ILE A 6 -8.44 -0.09 -8.15
N VAL A 7 -8.13 -1.25 -7.55
CA VAL A 7 -6.73 -1.67 -7.32
C VAL A 7 -5.94 -1.80 -8.64
N PRO A 8 -6.46 -2.44 -9.71
CA PRO A 8 -5.74 -2.51 -10.98
C PRO A 8 -5.47 -1.15 -11.61
N ARG A 9 -6.43 -0.21 -11.51
CA ARG A 9 -6.25 1.16 -12.02
C ARG A 9 -5.18 1.91 -11.23
N LEU A 10 -5.22 1.85 -9.91
CA LEU A 10 -4.22 2.51 -9.07
C LEU A 10 -2.81 1.95 -9.27
N LEU A 11 -2.67 0.63 -9.46
CA LEU A 11 -1.38 0.01 -9.78
C LEU A 11 -0.77 0.53 -11.09
N LYS A 12 -1.62 0.95 -12.04
CA LYS A 12 -1.18 1.52 -13.32
C LYS A 12 -0.91 3.02 -13.21
N ASP A 13 -1.78 3.75 -12.52
CA ASP A 13 -1.83 5.21 -12.60
C ASP A 13 -1.02 5.89 -11.49
N VAL A 14 -0.76 5.21 -10.36
CA VAL A 14 -0.02 5.78 -9.23
C VAL A 14 1.46 5.39 -9.31
N PRO A 15 2.37 6.35 -9.52
CA PRO A 15 3.81 6.05 -9.46
C PRO A 15 4.20 5.65 -8.02
N PRO A 16 5.25 4.84 -7.85
CA PRO A 16 5.74 4.46 -6.52
C PRO A 16 6.01 5.70 -5.65
N GLN A 17 5.35 5.78 -4.50
CA GLN A 17 5.40 6.97 -3.63
C GLN A 17 6.62 6.96 -2.71
N HIS A 18 7.14 5.77 -2.42
CA HIS A 18 8.32 5.57 -1.57
C HIS A 18 9.54 5.29 -2.45
N THR A 19 10.14 6.33 -3.00
CA THR A 19 11.56 6.29 -3.37
C THR A 19 12.38 6.67 -2.14
N PRO A 20 13.43 5.93 -1.76
CA PRO A 20 14.32 6.40 -0.71
C PRO A 20 14.82 7.80 -1.11
N VAL A 21 14.88 8.70 -0.12
CA VAL A 21 15.06 10.16 -0.27
C VAL A 21 16.38 10.59 -0.96
N ARG A 22 17.16 9.67 -1.53
CA ARG A 22 18.18 10.00 -2.53
C ARG A 22 17.57 9.83 -3.91
N LYS A 23 17.10 10.93 -4.50
CA LYS A 23 16.95 11.06 -5.95
C LYS A 23 18.20 10.49 -6.63
N VAL A 24 18.07 9.30 -7.19
CA VAL A 24 18.55 9.03 -8.53
C VAL A 24 17.31 8.64 -9.29
N CYS A 25 16.80 9.57 -10.10
CA CYS A 25 15.87 9.25 -11.17
C CYS A 25 16.61 8.29 -12.12
N ARG A 26 16.64 7.00 -11.78
CA ARG A 26 17.07 5.97 -12.71
C ARG A 26 15.81 5.53 -13.46
N PRO A 27 15.82 5.53 -14.81
CA PRO A 27 14.72 4.93 -15.56
C PRO A 27 14.78 3.42 -15.28
N GLY A 28 13.80 2.91 -14.53
CA GLY A 28 13.74 1.50 -14.09
C GLY A 28 13.35 1.36 -12.62
N GLY A 29 12.16 1.86 -12.23
CA GLY A 29 11.68 1.94 -10.85
C GLY A 29 11.19 0.64 -10.21
N GLU A 30 11.62 -0.52 -10.71
CA GLU A 30 11.14 -1.83 -10.22
C GLU A 30 12.12 -2.51 -9.26
N GLU A 31 13.42 -2.18 -9.32
CA GLU A 31 14.49 -2.96 -8.64
C GLU A 31 14.71 -2.62 -7.16
N GLU A 32 14.23 -1.46 -6.66
CA GLU A 32 14.39 -1.10 -5.24
C GLU A 32 13.34 -1.75 -4.34
N PHE A 33 12.15 -2.03 -4.88
CA PHE A 33 11.03 -2.63 -4.13
C PHE A 33 11.28 -4.08 -3.71
N THR A 34 12.15 -4.79 -4.41
CA THR A 34 12.50 -6.18 -4.10
C THR A 34 13.49 -6.28 -2.93
N ARG A 35 14.20 -5.20 -2.58
CA ARG A 35 15.24 -5.22 -1.54
C ARG A 35 14.72 -4.94 -0.13
N ASP A 36 13.74 -4.04 0.00
CA ASP A 36 13.16 -3.73 1.31
C ASP A 36 11.76 -4.33 1.45
N ARG A 37 11.67 -5.35 2.31
CA ARG A 37 10.43 -6.08 2.58
C ARG A 37 9.34 -5.21 3.23
N TYR A 38 9.67 -4.03 3.75
CA TYR A 38 8.76 -3.14 4.47
C TYR A 38 8.29 -1.95 3.62
N LEU A 39 8.84 -1.75 2.42
CA LEU A 39 8.35 -0.71 1.52
C LEU A 39 7.03 -1.14 0.86
N ALA A 40 6.09 -0.21 0.80
CA ALA A 40 4.79 -0.35 0.15
C ALA A 40 4.70 0.60 -1.05
N ARG A 41 4.14 0.15 -2.19
CA ARG A 41 4.11 0.97 -3.43
C ARG A 41 3.40 2.30 -3.20
N PHE A 42 2.25 2.21 -2.54
CA PHE A 42 1.45 3.31 -2.02
C PHE A 42 0.56 2.78 -0.88
N THR A 43 -0.10 3.70 -0.18
CA THR A 43 -1.00 3.38 0.93
C THR A 43 -2.45 3.65 0.55
N LEU A 44 -3.33 2.67 0.77
CA LEU A 44 -4.77 2.83 0.74
C LEU A 44 -5.29 3.13 2.15
N VAL A 45 -6.05 4.21 2.28
CA VAL A 45 -6.68 4.64 3.53
C VAL A 45 -8.15 4.26 3.49
N PHE A 46 -8.58 3.41 4.42
CA PHE A 46 -9.95 2.95 4.55
C PHE A 46 -10.62 3.56 5.75
N ASP A 47 -11.88 3.98 5.57
CA ASP A 47 -12.79 4.21 6.70
C ASP A 47 -13.23 2.88 7.34
N ARG A 48 -13.93 2.92 8.48
CA ARG A 48 -14.32 1.74 9.28
C ARG A 48 -15.04 0.65 8.49
N GLU A 49 -15.92 1.03 7.58
CA GLU A 49 -16.70 0.06 6.79
C GLU A 49 -15.84 -0.70 5.77
N GLY A 50 -14.65 -0.18 5.44
CA GLY A 50 -13.69 -0.82 4.56
C GLY A 50 -12.78 -1.85 5.24
N TYR A 51 -13.04 -2.20 6.52
CA TYR A 51 -12.21 -3.16 7.24
C TYR A 51 -12.38 -4.59 6.70
N SER A 52 -11.31 -5.15 6.13
CA SER A 52 -11.27 -6.55 5.70
C SER A 52 -9.85 -7.11 5.82
N THR A 53 -9.66 -8.03 6.76
CA THR A 53 -8.36 -8.68 7.04
C THR A 53 -7.85 -9.47 5.82
N GLU A 54 -8.74 -10.17 5.14
CA GLU A 54 -8.42 -10.96 3.94
C GLU A 54 -7.98 -10.05 2.78
N PHE A 55 -8.68 -8.93 2.60
CA PHE A 55 -8.30 -7.93 1.59
C PHE A 55 -6.95 -7.31 1.91
N PHE A 56 -6.72 -6.87 3.15
CA PHE A 56 -5.45 -6.24 3.54
C PHE A 56 -4.26 -7.18 3.38
N LYS A 57 -4.41 -8.44 3.78
CA LYS A 57 -3.37 -9.47 3.61
C LYS A 57 -3.03 -9.66 2.12
N GLU A 58 -4.05 -9.79 1.28
CA GLU A 58 -3.84 -9.97 -0.15
C GLU A 58 -3.17 -8.76 -0.81
N MET A 59 -3.58 -7.54 -0.42
CA MET A 59 -2.97 -6.31 -0.93
C MET A 59 -1.48 -6.25 -0.61
N TRP A 60 -1.08 -6.68 0.59
CA TRP A 60 0.32 -6.75 0.97
C TRP A 60 1.09 -7.85 0.23
N GLU A 61 0.60 -9.09 0.29
CA GLU A 61 1.32 -10.26 -0.21
C GLU A 61 1.42 -10.30 -1.74
N LYS A 62 0.36 -9.95 -2.45
CA LYS A 62 0.33 -10.01 -3.92
C LYS A 62 0.75 -8.71 -4.58
N HIS A 63 0.38 -7.57 -3.99
CA HIS A 63 0.49 -6.27 -4.66
C HIS A 63 1.47 -5.31 -4.01
N ARG A 64 2.00 -5.63 -2.81
CA ARG A 64 2.85 -4.74 -2.00
C ARG A 64 2.19 -3.37 -1.76
N ILE A 65 0.89 -3.37 -1.47
CA ILE A 65 0.10 -2.18 -1.15
C ILE A 65 -0.16 -2.16 0.36
N ALA A 66 0.16 -1.06 1.01
CA ALA A 66 -0.17 -0.87 2.42
C ALA A 66 -1.63 -0.49 2.57
N CYS A 67 -2.30 -1.04 3.58
CA CYS A 67 -3.67 -0.68 3.93
C CYS A 67 -3.68 -0.17 5.36
N ILE A 68 -4.25 1.02 5.57
CA ILE A 68 -4.48 1.57 6.90
C ILE A 68 -5.97 1.81 7.09
N THR A 69 -6.43 1.64 8.33
CA THR A 69 -7.82 1.87 8.70
C THR A 69 -7.88 2.44 10.10
N TYR A 70 -8.96 3.14 10.40
CA TYR A 70 -9.15 3.79 11.69
C TYR A 70 -9.32 2.76 12.82
N ASN A 71 -8.58 2.96 13.93
CA ASN A 71 -8.78 2.16 15.14
C ASN A 71 -10.10 2.56 15.81
N LYS A 72 -11.11 1.68 15.71
CA LYS A 72 -12.47 1.92 16.19
C LYS A 72 -12.57 2.17 17.70
N TYR A 73 -11.69 1.61 18.51
CA TYR A 73 -11.67 1.84 19.96
C TYR A 73 -10.26 2.23 20.40
N PRO A 74 -9.88 3.51 20.27
CA PRO A 74 -8.64 4.00 20.85
C PRO A 74 -8.83 4.05 22.37
N LYS A 75 -8.71 2.91 23.06
CA LYS A 75 -8.50 2.95 24.50
C LYS A 75 -7.12 3.56 24.71
N GLY A 76 -7.07 4.63 25.50
CA GLY A 76 -5.81 5.21 25.94
C GLY A 76 -4.97 4.14 26.62
N GLU A 77 -3.72 4.05 26.15
CA GLU A 77 -2.55 3.48 26.80
C GLU A 77 -2.41 1.95 26.87
N LYS A 78 -1.18 1.51 26.62
CA LYS A 78 -0.54 0.42 27.34
C LYS A 78 0.54 1.03 28.20
#